data_AF-A0A3N0FPT4-F1
#
_entry.id   AF-A0A3N0FPT4-F1
#
_cell.length_a   1.000
_cell.length_b   1.000
_cell.length_c   1.000
_cell.angle_alpha   90.00
_cell.angle_beta   90.00
_cell.angle_gamma   90.00
#
_symmetry.space_group_name_H-M   'P 1'
#
loop_
_entity.id
_entity.type
_entity.pdbx_description
1 polymer ?
#
loop_
_entity_poly.entity_id
_entity_poly.type
_entity_poly.pdbx_seq_one_letter_code
_entity_poly.pdbx_strand_id
1 'polypeptide(L)'
;MATLTTTQQQQQSDTARDVLIPMFSLTYLKKNITQDIAPYVLRVTYTDNIKSESDTIEVELEDVDGKWENQWYPGKGDTISLKMGYLGEKMLDCGTFSIDEIESRCPPSTVSIKGVATSVNTALRTKSNRGFENTTLGAIASRIAKKHKLK
;
A
#
# COMPACT_ATOMS: atom_id res chain seq x y z
N MET A 1 61.32 -38.70 10.94
CA MET A 1 61.02 -37.30 10.60
C MET A 1 59.55 -37.07 10.84
N ALA A 2 59.23 -36.36 11.91
CA ALA A 2 57.88 -36.06 12.38
C ALA A 2 57.37 -34.75 11.77
N THR A 3 56.07 -34.68 11.43
CA THR A 3 55.25 -33.44 11.42
C THR A 3 53.78 -33.89 11.33
N LEU A 4 53.05 -33.91 12.45
CA LEU A 4 52.25 -32.82 13.04
C LEU A 4 50.81 -32.77 12.49
N THR A 5 49.90 -33.26 13.34
CA THR A 5 48.52 -32.83 13.60
C THR A 5 48.15 -31.45 13.05
N THR A 6 46.96 -31.33 12.45
CA THR A 6 45.96 -30.29 12.79
C THR A 6 44.59 -30.67 12.21
N THR A 7 43.69 -31.01 13.13
CA THR A 7 42.24 -31.05 12.98
C THR A 7 41.67 -29.62 13.05
N GLN A 8 40.46 -29.44 12.49
CA GLN A 8 39.55 -28.29 12.57
C GLN A 8 39.73 -27.26 11.43
N GLN A 9 38.69 -26.75 10.76
CA GLN A 9 37.39 -26.38 11.31
C GLN A 9 36.23 -26.66 10.34
N GLN A 10 35.18 -27.29 10.88
CA GLN A 10 33.83 -27.24 10.34
C GLN A 10 33.32 -25.80 10.42
N GLN A 11 32.94 -25.21 9.29
CA GLN A 11 32.02 -24.07 9.28
C GLN A 11 30.60 -24.62 9.23
N GLN A 12 29.96 -24.62 10.40
CA GLN A 12 28.52 -24.74 10.58
C GLN A 12 27.81 -23.71 9.69
N SER A 13 27.13 -24.16 8.64
CA SER A 13 25.99 -23.42 8.09
C SER A 13 24.76 -23.91 8.83
N ASP A 14 24.41 -23.14 9.86
CA ASP A 14 23.18 -23.24 10.62
C ASP A 14 22.01 -23.58 9.70
N THR A 15 21.22 -24.58 10.07
CA THR A 15 20.03 -25.03 9.35
C THR A 15 19.10 -23.83 9.21
N ALA A 16 19.15 -23.16 8.05
CA ALA A 16 18.35 -21.99 7.77
C ALA A 16 16.88 -22.41 7.92
N ARG A 17 16.26 -21.99 9.02
CA ARG A 17 14.81 -21.90 9.08
C ARG A 17 14.40 -21.13 7.82
N ASP A 18 13.37 -21.61 7.16
CA ASP A 18 12.73 -20.91 6.05
C ASP A 18 12.11 -19.61 6.61
N VAL A 19 12.96 -18.62 6.89
CA VAL A 19 12.58 -17.37 7.52
C VAL A 19 12.00 -16.52 6.41
N LEU A 20 10.66 -16.43 6.41
CA LEU A 20 9.93 -15.54 5.51
C LEU A 20 10.35 -14.10 5.79
N ILE A 21 11.02 -13.48 4.82
CA ILE A 21 11.44 -12.08 4.89
C ILE A 21 10.29 -11.25 4.29
N PRO A 22 9.59 -10.42 5.08
CA PRO A 22 8.53 -9.57 4.56
C PRO A 22 9.11 -8.52 3.62
N MET A 23 8.45 -8.32 2.50
CA MET A 23 8.78 -7.31 1.50
C MET A 23 7.53 -6.51 1.17
N PHE A 24 7.70 -5.21 1.03
CA PHE A 24 6.68 -4.32 0.52
C PHE A 24 7.24 -3.53 -0.65
N SER A 25 6.35 -3.08 -1.53
CA SER A 25 6.67 -2.04 -2.50
C SER A 25 5.60 -0.98 -2.47
N LEU A 26 6.05 0.26 -2.35
CA LEU A 26 5.22 1.44 -2.35
C LEU A 26 5.49 2.27 -3.60
N THR A 27 4.42 2.59 -4.31
CA THR A 27 4.46 3.46 -5.48
C THR A 27 3.63 4.71 -5.20
N TYR A 28 4.23 5.88 -5.30
CA TYR A 28 3.57 7.17 -5.09
C TYR A 28 3.48 7.93 -6.42
N LEU A 29 2.30 8.36 -6.83
CA LEU A 29 2.04 9.03 -8.11
C LEU A 29 2.66 8.32 -9.34
N LYS A 30 2.70 6.97 -9.30
CA LYS A 30 3.36 6.08 -10.29
C LYS A 30 4.89 6.03 -10.25
N LYS A 31 5.54 6.74 -9.33
CA LYS A 31 6.98 6.61 -9.04
C LYS A 31 7.18 5.59 -7.93
N ASN A 32 8.04 4.60 -8.16
CA ASN A 32 8.43 3.67 -7.11
C ASN A 32 9.35 4.40 -6.12
N ILE A 33 8.93 4.50 -4.86
CA ILE A 33 9.68 5.17 -3.79
C ILE A 33 10.17 4.18 -2.72
N THR A 34 10.02 2.87 -2.98
CA THR A 34 10.28 1.81 -1.99
C THR A 34 11.68 1.91 -1.40
N GLN A 35 12.71 2.15 -2.22
CA GLN A 35 14.10 2.24 -1.76
C GLN A 35 14.36 3.48 -0.91
N ASP A 36 13.72 4.60 -1.26
CA ASP A 36 13.91 5.88 -0.57
C ASP A 36 13.27 5.85 0.83
N ILE A 37 12.12 5.16 0.96
CA ILE A 37 11.35 5.10 2.21
C ILE A 37 11.73 3.91 3.09
N ALA A 38 12.31 2.86 2.52
CA ALA A 38 12.67 1.63 3.25
C ALA A 38 13.39 1.86 4.59
N PRO A 39 14.38 2.77 4.73
CA PRO A 39 15.05 2.98 6.01
C PRO A 39 14.19 3.75 7.03
N TYR A 40 13.15 4.45 6.59
CA TYR A 40 12.31 5.31 7.44
C TYR A 40 10.98 4.64 7.84
N VAL A 41 10.57 3.57 7.16
CA VAL A 41 9.29 2.89 7.45
C VAL A 41 9.36 2.16 8.78
N LEU A 42 8.56 2.61 9.74
CA LEU A 42 8.39 1.98 11.04
C LEU A 42 7.28 0.93 10.99
N ARG A 43 6.15 1.26 10.35
CA ARG A 43 5.00 0.38 10.25
C ARG A 43 4.20 0.65 8.98
N VAL A 44 3.77 -0.43 8.32
CA VAL A 44 2.76 -0.37 7.27
C VAL A 44 1.58 -1.21 7.73
N THR A 45 0.39 -0.64 7.72
CA THR A 45 -0.85 -1.31 8.08
C THR A 45 -1.82 -1.19 6.92
N TYR A 46 -2.36 -2.33 6.51
CA TYR A 46 -3.41 -2.44 5.50
C TYR A 46 -4.61 -3.12 6.14
N THR A 47 -5.79 -2.56 5.93
CA THR A 47 -7.04 -3.12 6.43
C THR A 47 -8.02 -3.25 5.28
N ASP A 48 -8.34 -4.50 4.95
CA ASP A 48 -9.36 -4.87 3.97
C ASP A 48 -10.73 -4.87 4.64
N ASN A 49 -11.62 -3.99 4.21
CA ASN A 49 -12.94 -3.81 4.81
C ASN A 49 -14.04 -4.33 3.88
N ILE A 50 -14.97 -5.11 4.43
CA ILE A 50 -16.03 -5.76 3.66
C ILE A 50 -17.33 -4.90 3.65
N LYS A 51 -18.09 -4.99 2.55
CA LYS A 51 -19.52 -4.61 2.37
C LYS A 51 -19.92 -3.13 2.30
N SER A 52 -19.27 -2.18 2.96
CA SER A 52 -19.65 -0.76 2.80
C SER A 52 -18.58 0.25 3.15
N GLU A 53 -17.51 -0.20 3.78
CA GLU A 53 -16.36 0.63 4.11
C GLU A 53 -15.28 0.47 3.05
N SER A 54 -14.41 1.47 2.93
CA SER A 54 -13.30 1.44 1.98
C SER A 54 -12.06 0.91 2.69
N ASP A 55 -11.22 0.18 1.95
CA ASP A 55 -9.97 -0.32 2.51
C ASP A 55 -9.09 0.86 2.93
N THR A 56 -8.34 0.67 4.00
CA THR A 56 -7.50 1.73 4.56
C THR A 56 -6.05 1.31 4.58
N ILE A 57 -5.18 2.29 4.37
CA ILE A 57 -3.74 2.16 4.49
C ILE A 57 -3.23 3.19 5.50
N GLU A 58 -2.35 2.74 6.38
CA GLU A 58 -1.60 3.60 7.29
C GLU A 58 -0.10 3.28 7.15
N VAL A 59 0.70 4.30 6.90
CA VAL A 59 2.15 4.19 6.78
C VAL A 59 2.77 5.11 7.82
N GLU A 60 3.41 4.53 8.83
CA GLU A 60 4.20 5.25 9.81
C GLU A 60 5.67 5.29 9.41
N LEU A 61 6.20 6.51 9.39
CA LEU A 61 7.54 6.84 8.98
C LEU A 61 8.23 7.60 10.10
N GLU A 62 9.51 7.31 10.29
CA GLU A 62 10.37 8.11 11.13
C GLU A 62 10.80 9.37 10.38
N ASP A 63 10.71 10.54 11.03
CA ASP A 63 11.12 11.82 10.43
C ASP A 63 12.18 12.53 11.29
N VAL A 64 13.34 11.88 11.44
CA VAL A 64 14.48 12.47 12.17
C VAL A 64 15.03 13.71 11.45
N ASP A 65 15.02 13.69 10.11
CA ASP A 65 15.60 14.74 9.26
C ASP A 65 14.59 15.85 8.89
N GLY A 66 13.32 15.75 9.29
CA GLY A 66 12.27 16.70 8.89
C GLY A 66 11.97 16.70 7.38
N LYS A 67 12.29 15.61 6.68
CA LYS A 67 12.14 15.49 5.22
C LYS A 67 10.68 15.36 4.84
N TRP A 68 9.89 14.63 5.64
CA TRP A 68 8.48 14.37 5.38
C TRP A 68 7.61 15.60 5.62
N GLU A 69 7.95 16.42 6.62
CA GLU A 69 7.25 17.69 6.88
C GLU A 69 7.58 18.78 5.84
N ASN A 70 8.71 18.68 5.14
CA ASN A 70 9.17 19.70 4.19
C ASN A 70 9.18 19.20 2.74
N GLN A 71 10.27 18.57 2.31
CA GLN A 71 10.54 18.32 0.90
C GLN A 71 9.73 17.15 0.32
N TRP A 72 9.38 16.18 1.16
CA TRP A 72 8.68 14.95 0.78
C TRP A 72 7.22 14.95 1.24
N TYR A 73 6.67 16.14 1.51
CA TYR A 73 5.29 16.28 1.95
C TYR A 73 4.33 15.75 0.87
N PRO A 74 3.55 14.70 1.15
CA PRO A 74 2.57 14.20 0.20
C PRO A 74 1.44 15.20 0.00
N GLY A 75 1.02 15.40 -1.25
CA GLY A 75 -0.20 16.13 -1.53
C GLY A 75 -1.43 15.36 -1.03
N LYS A 76 -2.36 16.08 -0.37
CA LYS A 76 -3.67 15.52 -0.04
C LYS A 76 -4.40 15.17 -1.35
N GLY A 77 -4.87 13.93 -1.46
CA GLY A 77 -5.47 13.39 -2.69
C GLY A 77 -4.52 12.63 -3.61
N ASP A 78 -3.23 12.58 -3.28
CA ASP A 78 -2.27 11.84 -4.10
C ASP A 78 -2.48 10.33 -4.01
N THR A 79 -2.17 9.64 -5.11
CA THR A 79 -2.38 8.20 -5.22
C THR A 79 -1.14 7.43 -4.76
N ILE A 80 -1.34 6.51 -3.83
CA ILE A 80 -0.37 5.51 -3.38
C ILE A 80 -0.84 4.13 -3.82
N SER A 81 0.06 3.28 -4.28
CA SER A 81 -0.19 1.86 -4.50
C SER A 81 0.71 1.04 -3.58
N LEU A 82 0.10 0.10 -2.86
CA LEU A 82 0.80 -0.78 -1.94
C LEU A 82 0.76 -2.21 -2.48
N LYS A 83 1.92 -2.85 -2.44
CA LYS A 83 2.06 -4.29 -2.68
C LYS A 83 2.86 -4.88 -1.54
N MET A 84 2.43 -6.02 -1.03
CA MET A 84 3.07 -6.68 0.12
C MET A 84 3.23 -8.17 -0.14
N GLY A 85 4.25 -8.79 0.44
CA GLY A 85 4.48 -10.23 0.31
C GLY A 85 5.74 -10.67 1.03
N TYR A 86 6.25 -11.85 0.66
CA TYR A 86 7.50 -12.37 1.16
C TYR A 86 8.53 -12.46 0.06
N LEU A 87 9.81 -12.32 0.43
CA LEU A 87 10.93 -12.53 -0.48
C LEU A 87 10.86 -13.95 -1.07
N GLY A 88 10.77 -14.05 -2.40
CA GLY A 88 10.65 -15.32 -3.11
C GLY A 88 9.22 -15.77 -3.42
N GLU A 89 8.21 -15.08 -2.88
CA GLU A 89 6.80 -15.35 -3.19
C GLU A 89 6.19 -14.28 -4.13
N LYS A 90 5.00 -14.57 -4.65
CA LYS A 90 4.23 -13.60 -5.44
C LYS A 90 3.72 -12.50 -4.51
N MET A 91 4.07 -11.26 -4.82
CA MET A 91 3.56 -10.09 -4.08
C MET A 91 2.04 -9.95 -4.26
N LEU A 92 1.34 -9.77 -3.14
CA LEU A 92 -0.07 -9.41 -3.08
C LEU A 92 -0.23 -7.96 -3.49
N ASP A 93 -1.15 -7.72 -4.42
CA ASP A 93 -1.54 -6.36 -4.80
C ASP A 93 -2.65 -5.90 -3.85
N CYS A 94 -2.34 -4.95 -2.96
CA CYS A 94 -3.29 -4.38 -2.02
C CYS A 94 -4.14 -3.27 -2.66
N GLY A 95 -3.84 -2.89 -3.91
CA GLY A 95 -4.58 -1.87 -4.65
C GLY A 95 -4.03 -0.45 -4.49
N THR A 96 -4.88 0.52 -4.85
CA THR A 96 -4.56 1.95 -4.89
C THR A 96 -5.38 2.73 -3.87
N PHE A 97 -4.71 3.65 -3.18
CA PHE A 97 -5.23 4.46 -2.10
C PHE A 97 -4.98 5.93 -2.39
N SER A 98 -5.89 6.79 -1.94
CA SER A 98 -5.73 8.24 -1.94
C SER A 98 -5.34 8.68 -0.55
N ILE A 99 -4.33 9.52 -0.44
CA ILE A 99 -3.94 10.15 0.82
C ILE A 99 -5.04 11.11 1.26
N ASP A 100 -5.51 10.99 2.49
CA ASP A 100 -6.52 11.88 3.06
C ASP A 100 -5.93 12.71 4.21
N GLU A 101 -5.19 12.06 5.10
CA GLU A 101 -4.69 12.68 6.32
C GLU A 101 -3.22 12.35 6.54
N ILE A 102 -2.48 13.36 6.98
CA ILE A 102 -1.06 13.27 7.32
C ILE A 102 -0.93 13.87 8.72
N GLU A 103 -0.58 13.02 9.68
CA GLU A 103 -0.35 13.41 11.07
C GLU A 103 1.15 13.38 11.34
N SER A 104 1.71 14.47 11.85
CA SER A 104 3.06 14.47 12.41
C SER A 104 3.03 14.61 13.92
N ARG A 105 3.87 13.84 14.60
CA ARG A 105 4.08 13.87 16.05
C ARG A 105 5.50 14.32 16.36
N CYS A 106 5.63 15.12 17.40
CA CYS A 106 6.89 15.57 17.98
C CYS A 106 6.82 15.45 19.51
N PRO A 107 7.85 15.03 20.25
CA PRO A 107 8.71 13.85 20.13
C PRO A 107 8.04 12.56 20.67
N PRO A 108 8.37 11.36 20.14
CA PRO A 108 9.31 11.10 19.05
C PRO A 108 8.80 11.60 17.69
N SER A 109 9.72 12.03 16.82
CA SER A 109 9.42 12.59 15.49
C SER A 109 8.96 11.50 14.53
N THR A 110 7.65 11.40 14.33
CA THR A 110 7.02 10.38 13.49
C THR A 110 5.94 10.99 12.62
N VAL A 111 5.80 10.49 11.40
CA VAL A 111 4.76 10.90 10.46
C VAL A 111 3.89 9.69 10.13
N SER A 112 2.59 9.81 10.37
CA SER A 112 1.59 8.82 9.96
C SER A 112 0.84 9.35 8.73
N ILE A 113 0.99 8.65 7.62
CA ILE A 113 0.26 8.92 6.38
C ILE A 113 -0.92 7.95 6.30
N LYS A 114 -2.13 8.49 6.35
CA LYS A 114 -3.37 7.73 6.24
C LYS A 114 -4.00 7.93 4.87
N GLY A 115 -4.41 6.82 4.28
CA GLY A 115 -5.06 6.79 2.98
C GLY A 115 -6.26 5.86 2.95
N VAL A 116 -7.18 6.16 2.04
CA VAL A 116 -8.39 5.38 1.80
C VAL A 116 -8.37 4.87 0.36
N ALA A 117 -8.79 3.63 0.13
CA ALA A 117 -8.82 3.02 -1.18
C ALA A 117 -9.55 3.91 -2.17
N THR A 118 -8.90 4.21 -3.29
CA THR A 118 -9.54 4.88 -4.41
C THR A 118 -10.55 3.90 -5.00
N SER A 119 -11.79 3.99 -4.54
CA SER A 119 -12.90 3.34 -5.23
C SER A 119 -12.87 3.85 -6.67
N VAL A 120 -12.69 2.96 -7.65
CA VAL A 120 -12.71 3.25 -9.10
C VAL A 120 -14.08 3.82 -9.57
N ASN A 121 -14.95 4.22 -8.64
CA ASN A 121 -16.36 4.48 -8.83
C ASN A 121 -16.89 5.70 -8.05
N THR A 122 -16.14 6.79 -8.00
CA THR A 122 -16.66 8.10 -7.58
C THR A 122 -17.94 8.47 -8.34
N ALA A 123 -18.04 8.07 -9.61
CA ALA A 123 -19.24 8.27 -10.43
C ALA A 123 -20.48 7.51 -9.91
N LEU A 124 -20.34 6.29 -9.38
CA LEU A 124 -21.46 5.49 -8.86
C LEU A 124 -21.92 5.92 -7.45
N ARG A 125 -21.05 6.55 -6.65
CA ARG A 125 -21.40 7.05 -5.31
C ARG A 125 -22.27 8.31 -5.33
N THR A 126 -22.28 9.05 -6.44
CA THR A 126 -23.11 10.25 -6.56
C THR A 126 -24.57 9.85 -6.79
N LYS A 127 -25.44 10.11 -5.82
CA LYS A 127 -26.88 9.85 -5.91
C LYS A 127 -27.49 10.68 -7.06
N SER A 128 -27.64 10.06 -8.23
CA SER A 128 -28.26 10.67 -9.40
C SER A 128 -29.73 10.26 -9.46
N ASN A 129 -30.64 11.20 -9.22
CA ASN A 129 -32.06 11.00 -9.46
C ASN A 129 -32.39 11.34 -10.92
N ARG A 130 -33.07 10.43 -11.63
CA ARG A 130 -33.59 10.67 -12.98
C ARG A 130 -34.84 9.84 -13.19
N GLY A 131 -35.92 10.50 -13.64
CA GLY A 131 -37.14 9.82 -14.08
C GLY A 131 -36.92 9.18 -15.45
N PHE A 132 -37.43 7.96 -15.63
CA PHE A 132 -37.46 7.27 -16.92
C PHE A 132 -38.91 6.93 -17.24
N GLU A 133 -39.41 7.41 -18.38
CA GLU A 133 -40.77 7.15 -18.85
C GLU A 133 -40.71 6.38 -20.17
N ASN A 134 -41.65 5.45 -20.39
CA ASN A 134 -41.75 4.62 -21.61
C ASN A 134 -40.46 3.82 -21.94
N THR A 135 -39.74 3.34 -20.93
CA THR A 135 -38.53 2.51 -21.13
C THR A 135 -38.61 1.19 -20.38
N THR A 136 -38.01 0.13 -20.92
CA THR A 136 -37.94 -1.18 -20.24
C THR A 136 -36.81 -1.22 -19.20
N LEU A 137 -36.94 -2.07 -18.18
CA LEU A 137 -35.93 -2.22 -17.12
C LEU A 137 -34.55 -2.58 -17.69
N GLY A 138 -34.51 -3.45 -18.70
CA GLY A 138 -33.27 -3.82 -19.39
C GLY A 138 -32.60 -2.62 -20.09
N ALA A 139 -33.38 -1.75 -20.73
CA ALA A 139 -32.85 -0.54 -21.37
C ALA A 139 -32.27 0.46 -20.35
N ILE A 140 -32.89 0.58 -19.17
CA ILE A 140 -32.38 1.39 -18.07
C ILE A 140 -31.05 0.82 -17.57
N ALA A 141 -30.98 -0.49 -17.31
CA ALA A 141 -29.78 -1.16 -16.83
C ALA A 141 -28.61 -1.00 -17.82
N SER A 142 -28.84 -1.24 -19.12
CA SER A 142 -27.82 -1.04 -20.15
C SER A 142 -27.36 0.41 -20.27
N ARG A 143 -28.25 1.38 -20.06
CA ARG A 143 -27.90 2.81 -20.10
C ARG A 143 -27.04 3.23 -18.92
N ILE A 144 -27.34 2.71 -17.72
CA ILE A 144 -26.53 2.93 -16.52
C ILE A 144 -25.16 2.25 -16.67
N ALA A 145 -25.12 1.00 -17.15
CA ALA A 145 -23.88 0.29 -17.43
C ALA A 145 -22.99 1.05 -18.42
N LYS A 146 -23.55 1.53 -19.54
CA LYS A 146 -22.85 2.39 -20.51
C LYS A 146 -22.32 3.69 -19.88
N LYS A 147 -23.11 4.35 -19.03
CA LYS A 147 -22.70 5.59 -18.33
C LYS A 147 -21.47 5.36 -17.45
N HIS A 148 -21.39 4.21 -16.78
CA HIS A 148 -20.28 3.86 -15.89
C HIS A 148 -19.20 3.00 -16.55
N LYS A 149 -19.25 2.83 -17.89
CA LYS A 149 -18.31 2.01 -18.68
C LYS A 149 -18.16 0.58 -18.17
N LEU A 150 -19.23 0.03 -17.59
CA LEU A 150 -19.33 -1.37 -17.19
C LEU A 150 -19.78 -2.18 -18.41
N LYS A 151 -19.10 -3.30 -18.69
CA LYS A 151 -19.42 -4.20 -19.80
C LYS A 151 -20.47 -5.22 -19.40
#